data_AF-A0A069EX80-F1
#
_entry.id   AF-A0A069EX80-F1
#
_cell.length_a   1.000
_cell.length_b   1.000
_cell.length_c   1.000
_cell.angle_alpha   90.00
_cell.angle_beta   90.00
_cell.angle_gamma   90.00
#
_symmetry.space_group_name_H-M   'P 1'
#
loop_
_entity.id
_entity.type
_entity.pdbx_description
1 polymer ?
#
loop_
_entity_poly.entity_id
_entity_poly.type
_entity_poly.pdbx_seq_one_letter_code
_entity_poly.pdbx_strand_id
1 'polypeptide(L)'
;MELLLIYYIVTNLLAFVTFFLDKRRAKANAWRISEKTLLSLVWIGGAFGAYIAMRLFRHKTLKPAFRLGVPIAILVHAGITAYFIF
;
A
#
# COMPACT_ATOMS: atom_id res chain seq x y z
N MET A 1 -3.35 -18.95 -10.94
CA MET A 1 -2.20 -18.02 -10.99
C MET A 1 -2.56 -16.68 -11.64
N GLU A 2 -3.21 -16.66 -12.82
CA GLU A 2 -3.53 -15.39 -13.51
C GLU A 2 -4.45 -14.45 -12.71
N LEU A 3 -5.52 -14.97 -12.08
CA LEU A 3 -6.38 -14.16 -11.22
C LEU A 3 -5.65 -13.52 -10.04
N LEU A 4 -4.71 -14.25 -9.42
CA LEU A 4 -3.92 -13.75 -8.30
C LEU A 4 -2.99 -12.61 -8.74
N LEU A 5 -2.40 -12.74 -9.93
CA LEU A 5 -1.57 -11.70 -10.53
C LEU A 5 -2.39 -10.44 -10.82
N ILE A 6 -3.55 -10.59 -11.48
CA ILE A 6 -4.47 -9.47 -11.77
C ILE A 6 -4.90 -8.79 -10.46
N TYR A 7 -5.27 -9.58 -9.45
CA TYR A 7 -5.64 -9.08 -8.13
C TYR A 7 -4.55 -8.22 -7.50
N TYR A 8 -3.30 -8.70 -7.49
CA TYR A 8 -2.18 -7.93 -6.96
C TYR A 8 -1.86 -6.68 -7.79
N ILE A 9 -1.96 -6.75 -9.12
CA ILE A 9 -1.76 -5.57 -9.98
C ILE A 9 -2.79 -4.49 -9.64
N VAL A 10 -4.07 -4.86 -9.59
CA VAL A 10 -5.17 -3.93 -9.31
C VAL A 10 -5.05 -3.35 -7.91
N THR A 11 -4.84 -4.17 -6.89
CA THR A 11 -4.76 -3.70 -5.50
C THR A 11 -3.52 -2.82 -5.25
N ASN A 12 -2.38 -3.13 -5.87
CA ASN A 12 -1.19 -2.26 -5.79
C ASN A 12 -1.39 -0.95 -6.53
N LEU A 13 -2.04 -0.95 -7.70
CA LEU A 13 -2.36 0.28 -8.42
C LEU A 13 -3.32 1.17 -7.61
N LEU A 14 -4.38 0.58 -7.05
CA LEU A 14 -5.32 1.27 -6.18
C LEU A 14 -4.62 1.87 -4.95
N ALA A 15 -3.79 1.10 -4.26
CA ALA A 15 -3.05 1.60 -3.11
C ALA A 15 -2.08 2.74 -3.49
N PHE A 16 -1.36 2.61 -4.60
CA PHE A 16 -0.48 3.65 -5.12
C PHE A 16 -1.24 4.96 -5.36
N VAL A 17 -2.35 4.91 -6.10
CA VAL A 17 -3.18 6.08 -6.42
C VAL A 17 -3.76 6.69 -5.14
N THR A 18 -4.22 5.87 -4.20
CA THR A 18 -4.81 6.36 -2.95
C THR A 18 -3.78 7.09 -2.09
N PHE A 19 -2.55 6.59 -2.00
CA PHE A 19 -1.45 7.27 -1.30
C PHE A 19 -1.03 8.56 -2.01
N PHE A 20 -1.01 8.57 -3.35
CA PHE A 20 -0.76 9.78 -4.14
C PHE A 20 -1.83 10.85 -3.89
N LEU A 21 -3.10 10.46 -3.91
CA LEU A 21 -4.23 11.35 -3.62
C LEU A 21 -4.15 11.90 -2.21
N ASP A 22 -3.82 11.09 -1.20
CA ASP A 22 -3.62 11.58 0.17
C ASP A 22 -2.50 12.64 0.23
N LYS A 23 -1.38 12.43 -0.50
CA LYS A 23 -0.32 13.44 -0.59
C LYS A 23 -0.80 14.73 -1.25
N ARG A 24 -1.56 14.64 -2.36
CA ARG A 24 -2.10 15.82 -3.03
C ARG A 24 -3.07 16.59 -2.14
N ARG A 25 -3.97 15.89 -1.44
CA ARG A 25 -4.92 16.50 -0.51
C ARG A 25 -4.20 17.17 0.67
N ALA A 26 -3.13 16.55 1.18
CA ALA A 26 -2.29 17.15 2.21
C ALA A 26 -1.59 18.44 1.75
N LYS A 27 -1.20 18.54 0.47
CA LYS A 27 -0.64 19.79 -0.11
C LYS A 27 -1.70 20.87 -0.34
N ALA A 28 -2.93 20.46 -0.67
CA ALA A 28 -4.04 21.36 -0.96
C ALA A 28 -4.85 21.79 0.28
N ASN A 29 -4.39 21.46 1.49
CA ASN A 29 -5.14 21.66 2.75
C ASN A 29 -6.58 21.10 2.71
N ALA A 30 -6.80 20.04 1.92
CA ALA A 30 -8.09 19.37 1.80
C ALA A 30 -8.22 18.22 2.81
N TRP A 31 -9.44 17.71 2.98
CA TRP A 31 -9.72 16.58 3.86
C TRP A 31 -8.87 15.36 3.50
N ARG A 32 -8.09 14.85 4.46
CA ARG A 32 -7.12 13.77 4.26
C ARG A 32 -7.81 12.40 4.30
N ILE A 33 -7.18 11.40 3.67
CA ILE A 33 -7.69 10.03 3.73
C ILE A 33 -7.33 9.45 5.11
N SER A 34 -8.28 8.77 5.73
CA SER A 34 -8.05 8.18 7.05
C SER A 34 -6.89 7.19 7.02
N GLU A 35 -6.07 7.18 8.07
CA GLU A 35 -4.92 6.25 8.14
C GLU A 35 -5.38 4.80 8.16
N LYS A 36 -6.56 4.52 8.73
CA LYS A 36 -7.18 3.19 8.74
C LYS A 36 -7.46 2.70 7.32
N THR A 37 -8.01 3.54 6.44
CA THR A 37 -8.26 3.19 5.03
C THR A 37 -6.98 2.92 4.26
N LEU A 38 -5.92 3.71 4.51
CA LEU A 38 -4.63 3.50 3.84
C LEU A 38 -3.97 2.20 4.29
N LEU A 39 -4.01 1.91 5.59
CA LEU A 39 -3.47 0.66 6.13
C LEU A 39 -4.30 -0.55 5.73
N SER A 40 -5.63 -0.45 5.64
CA SER A 40 -6.45 -1.56 5.15
C SER A 40 -6.13 -1.90 3.70
N LEU A 41 -5.91 -0.91 2.82
CA LEU A 41 -5.47 -1.15 1.45
C LEU A 41 -4.10 -1.85 1.36
N VAL A 42 -3.19 -1.50 2.27
CA VAL A 42 -1.89 -2.18 2.40
C VAL A 42 -2.09 -3.66 2.72
N TRP A 43 -2.91 -3.97 3.73
CA TRP A 43 -3.16 -5.35 4.21
C TRP A 43 -4.01 -6.21 3.27
N ILE A 44 -4.81 -5.61 2.40
CA ILE A 44 -5.64 -6.35 1.43
C ILE A 44 -4.79 -6.86 0.25
N GLY A 45 -3.63 -6.27 -0.03
CA GLY A 45 -2.76 -6.69 -1.14
C GLY A 45 -2.00 -5.55 -1.82
N GLY A 46 -2.29 -4.30 -1.45
CA GLY A 46 -1.68 -3.11 -2.04
C GLY A 46 -0.35 -2.69 -1.43
N ALA A 47 0.30 -3.55 -0.64
CA ALA A 47 1.48 -3.20 0.14
C ALA A 47 2.66 -2.72 -0.71
N PHE A 48 2.89 -3.33 -1.88
CA PHE A 48 4.00 -2.96 -2.77
C PHE A 48 3.78 -1.60 -3.44
N GLY A 49 2.57 -1.34 -3.95
CA GLY A 49 2.17 -0.06 -4.52
C GLY A 49 2.18 1.07 -3.48
N ALA A 50 1.71 0.79 -2.26
CA ALA A 50 1.82 1.71 -1.14
C ALA A 50 3.29 2.02 -0.80
N TYR A 51 4.16 1.02 -0.77
CA TYR A 51 5.59 1.21 -0.52
C TYR A 51 6.25 2.12 -1.56
N ILE A 52 6.00 1.86 -2.84
CA ILE A 52 6.51 2.70 -3.93
C ILE A 52 6.00 4.14 -3.78
N ALA A 53 4.70 4.33 -3.55
CA ALA A 53 4.13 5.66 -3.36
C ALA A 53 4.75 6.38 -2.15
N MET A 54 4.95 5.70 -1.03
CA MET A 54 5.59 6.27 0.16
C MET A 54 7.01 6.75 -0.12
N ARG A 55 7.80 5.97 -0.86
CA ARG A 55 9.20 6.29 -1.20
C ARG A 55 9.28 7.42 -2.22
N LEU A 56 8.47 7.36 -3.29
CA LEU A 56 8.44 8.40 -4.33
C LEU A 56 7.96 9.75 -3.79
N PHE A 57 6.87 9.76 -3.02
CA PHE A 57 6.29 11.01 -2.51
C PHE A 57 6.82 11.46 -1.16
N ARG A 58 7.78 10.70 -0.59
CA ARG A 58 8.34 10.86 0.77
C ARG A 58 7.22 11.14 1.77
N HIS A 59 6.17 10.34 1.70
CA HIS A 59 4.92 10.55 2.42
C HIS A 59 4.72 9.42 3.43
N LYS A 60 4.43 9.78 4.68
CA LYS A 60 4.21 8.83 5.80
C LYS A 60 5.38 7.86 6.05
N THR A 61 6.61 8.24 5.68
CA THR A 61 7.84 7.44 5.91
C THR A 61 8.29 7.42 7.38
N LEU A 62 7.91 8.42 8.18
CA LEU A 62 8.26 8.52 9.60
C LEU A 62 7.18 7.98 10.55
N LYS A 63 5.97 7.67 10.03
CA LYS A 63 4.87 7.17 10.86
C LYS A 63 5.10 5.69 11.16
N PRO A 64 5.22 5.26 12.44
CA PRO A 64 5.53 3.86 12.79
C PRO A 64 4.58 2.85 12.16
N ALA A 65 3.27 3.16 12.17
CA ALA A 65 2.25 2.31 11.58
C ALA A 65 2.48 2.01 10.09
N PHE A 66 2.99 2.97 9.32
CA PHE A 66 3.29 2.79 7.90
C PHE A 66 4.71 2.26 7.67
N ARG A 67 5.69 2.75 8.45
CA ARG A 67 7.10 2.34 8.36
C ARG A 67 7.29 0.86 8.67
N LEU A 68 6.54 0.31 9.63
CA LEU A 68 6.58 -1.11 9.98
C LEU A 68 5.47 -1.88 9.27
N GLY A 69 4.25 -1.33 9.21
CA GLY A 69 3.10 -2.03 8.65
C GLY A 69 3.27 -2.39 7.16
N VAL A 70 3.84 -1.49 6.35
CA VAL A 70 4.00 -1.75 4.91
C VAL A 70 5.03 -2.85 4.63
N PRO A 71 6.26 -2.83 5.19
CA PRO A 71 7.20 -3.94 5.01
C PRO A 71 6.69 -5.27 5.55
N ILE A 72 6.00 -5.28 6.71
CA ILE A 72 5.42 -6.51 7.27
C ILE A 72 4.37 -7.07 6.32
N ALA A 73 3.46 -6.22 5.80
CA ALA A 73 2.46 -6.66 4.84
C ALA A 73 3.09 -7.22 3.56
N ILE A 74 4.17 -6.62 3.04
CA ILE A 74 4.92 -7.18 1.90
C ILE A 74 5.43 -8.58 2.21
N LEU A 75 6.04 -8.80 3.38
CA LEU A 75 6.55 -10.11 3.77
C LEU A 75 5.43 -11.15 3.92
N VAL A 76 4.29 -10.76 4.51
CA VAL A 76 3.11 -11.62 4.64
C VAL A 76 2.58 -12.02 3.25
N HIS A 77 2.38 -11.06 2.34
CA HIS A 77 1.90 -11.36 0.99
C HIS A 77 2.90 -12.18 0.18
N ALA A 78 4.21 -11.95 0.36
CA ALA A 78 5.25 -12.75 -0.27
C ALA A 78 5.21 -14.21 0.23
N GLY A 79 5.09 -14.42 1.55
CA GLY A 79 4.98 -15.75 2.14
C GLY A 79 3.71 -16.50 1.70
N ILE A 80 2.56 -15.81 1.68
CA ILE A 80 1.30 -16.38 1.17
C ILE A 80 1.47 -16.78 -0.30
N THR A 81 2.03 -15.90 -1.13
CA THR A 81 2.20 -16.17 -2.56
C THR A 81 3.17 -17.33 -2.79
N ALA A 82 4.26 -17.42 -2.03
CA ALA A 82 5.18 -18.54 -2.08
C ALA A 82 4.50 -19.86 -1.71
N TYR A 83 3.70 -19.88 -0.62
CA TYR A 83 2.95 -21.07 -0.22
C TYR A 83 1.96 -21.55 -1.28
N PHE A 84 1.35 -20.66 -2.07
CA PHE A 84 0.46 -21.06 -3.16
C PHE A 84 1.18 -21.50 -4.44
N ILE A 85 2.48 -21.19 -4.57
CA ILE A 85 3.30 -21.54 -5.74
C ILE A 85 3.99 -22.90 -5.56
N PHE A 86 4.37 -23.25 -4.33
CA PHE A 86 5.03 -24.51 -3.96
C PHE A 86 4.05 -25.54 -3.43
#